data_AF-A0A7S4HZ21-F1
#
_entry.id   AF-A0A7S4HZ21-F1
#
_cell.length_a   1.000
_cell.length_b   1.000
_cell.length_c   1.000
_cell.angle_alpha   90.00
_cell.angle_beta   90.00
_cell.angle_gamma   90.00
#
_symmetry.space_group_name_H-M   'P 1'
#
loop_
_entity.id
_entity.type
_entity.pdbx_description
1 polymer ?
#
loop_
_entity_poly.entity_id
_entity_poly.type
_entity_poly.pdbx_seq_one_letter_code
_entity_poly.pdbx_strand_id
1 'polypeptide(L)'
;MQGMPNHSTHSAFSVAKELFSREGVRGLYRGGLPLFLGGSLMRSAQFGVSGKARDVLRQWGLPDYRLFGLFDYQIVLAGIAGGIGRGLVEAPTDFFKTRRQVEKRWELRHVLDGTGVTLARNTVLYAAFMVYVDLSKQACAAHIVPSILTTPDGMSLTPFAKGAICANLAWLTVWPADVVKTQRQSGNYDINVSSWKLLMENVKSGRMFRGVVPGLVRSSIANGSSMVVYEWVHTSLTKRWGLERKDMT
;
A
#
# COMPACT_ATOMS: atom_id res chain seq x y z
N MET A 1 7.39 -15.51 -2.55
CA MET A 1 8.32 -14.85 -1.61
C MET A 1 9.73 -15.22 -2.05
N GLN A 2 10.55 -14.23 -2.40
CA GLN A 2 11.90 -14.40 -2.96
C GLN A 2 12.93 -14.60 -1.84
N GLY A 3 12.87 -15.72 -1.11
CA GLY A 3 13.75 -15.90 0.05
C GLY A 3 13.82 -17.29 0.66
N MET A 4 13.63 -18.37 -0.09
CA MET A 4 13.98 -19.71 0.41
C MET A 4 14.95 -20.42 -0.55
N PRO A 5 16.07 -20.99 -0.07
CA PRO A 5 17.19 -21.40 -0.92
C PRO A 5 17.05 -22.79 -1.53
N ASN A 6 15.96 -23.51 -1.34
CA ASN A 6 15.86 -24.88 -1.85
C ASN A 6 14.46 -25.19 -2.39
N HIS A 7 14.44 -25.58 -3.67
CA HIS A 7 13.41 -26.29 -4.41
C HIS A 7 11.93 -25.93 -4.16
N SER A 8 11.36 -25.20 -5.10
CA SER A 8 10.02 -25.55 -5.59
C SER A 8 9.99 -25.45 -7.12
N THR A 9 10.27 -26.56 -7.79
CA THR A 9 9.91 -26.82 -9.21
C THR A 9 8.38 -26.86 -9.41
N HIS A 10 7.63 -26.73 -8.32
CA HIS A 10 6.17 -26.72 -8.30
C HIS A 10 5.61 -25.34 -8.66
N SER A 11 4.65 -25.32 -9.58
CA SER A 11 3.83 -24.14 -9.88
C SER A 11 3.08 -23.66 -8.63
N ALA A 12 2.83 -22.37 -8.51
CA ALA A 12 2.02 -21.80 -7.43
C ALA A 12 0.65 -22.50 -7.32
N PHE A 13 0.10 -22.95 -8.46
CA PHE A 13 -1.15 -23.69 -8.52
C PHE A 13 -1.03 -25.10 -7.93
N SER A 14 0.07 -25.82 -8.17
CA SER A 14 0.27 -27.15 -7.60
C SER A 14 0.43 -27.10 -6.09
N VAL A 15 1.14 -26.08 -5.58
CA VAL A 15 1.27 -25.85 -4.13
C VAL A 15 -0.08 -25.52 -3.50
N ALA A 16 -0.89 -24.65 -4.14
CA ALA A 16 -2.22 -24.32 -3.66
C ALA A 16 -3.15 -25.54 -3.64
N LYS A 17 -3.12 -26.38 -4.69
CA LYS A 17 -3.90 -27.62 -4.77
C LYS A 17 -3.49 -28.60 -3.67
N GLU A 18 -2.18 -28.81 -3.47
CA GLU A 18 -1.66 -29.69 -2.44
C GLU A 18 -2.06 -29.23 -1.03
N LEU A 19 -1.93 -27.94 -0.73
CA LEU A 19 -2.34 -27.37 0.56
C LEU A 19 -3.84 -27.57 0.80
N PHE A 20 -4.67 -27.32 -0.21
CA PHE A 20 -6.11 -27.53 -0.13
C PHE A 20 -6.47 -29.00 0.10
N SER A 21 -5.79 -29.93 -0.58
CA SER A 21 -5.99 -31.36 -0.38
C SER A 21 -5.54 -31.86 1.01
N ARG A 22 -4.49 -31.27 1.59
CA ARG A 22 -3.94 -31.68 2.90
C ARG A 22 -4.68 -31.07 4.10
N GLU A 23 -4.94 -29.76 4.06
CA GLU A 23 -5.44 -29.01 5.22
C GLU A 23 -6.87 -28.46 5.02
N GLY A 24 -7.43 -28.61 3.82
CA GLY A 24 -8.74 -28.08 3.48
C GLY A 24 -8.84 -26.55 3.59
N VAL A 25 -10.08 -26.06 3.67
CA VAL A 25 -10.36 -24.62 3.78
C VAL A 25 -9.76 -24.00 5.05
N ARG A 26 -9.71 -24.74 6.16
CA ARG A 26 -9.16 -24.24 7.43
C ARG A 26 -7.66 -23.96 7.36
N GLY A 27 -6.91 -24.75 6.61
CA GLY A 27 -5.48 -24.50 6.37
C GLY A 27 -5.21 -23.17 5.67
N LEU A 28 -6.09 -22.78 4.73
CA LEU A 28 -5.95 -21.50 3.99
C LEU A 28 -6.06 -20.26 4.88
N TYR A 29 -6.80 -20.35 5.99
CA TYR A 29 -7.00 -19.25 6.94
C TYR A 29 -6.13 -19.37 8.20
N ARG A 30 -5.24 -20.38 8.27
CA ARG A 30 -4.37 -20.59 9.42
C ARG A 30 -3.43 -19.39 9.59
N GLY A 31 -3.48 -18.77 10.78
CA GLY A 31 -2.73 -17.52 11.04
C GLY A 31 -3.39 -16.25 10.48
N GLY A 32 -4.62 -16.34 9.96
CA GLY A 32 -5.34 -15.19 9.40
C GLY A 32 -5.75 -14.14 10.44
N LEU A 33 -6.04 -14.53 11.68
CA LEU A 33 -6.51 -13.59 12.72
C LEU A 33 -5.45 -12.52 13.09
N PRO A 34 -4.19 -12.86 13.41
CA PRO A 34 -3.15 -11.85 13.60
C PRO A 34 -2.92 -10.94 12.39
N LEU A 35 -3.03 -11.50 11.17
CA LEU A 35 -2.91 -10.73 9.93
C LEU A 35 -4.07 -9.74 9.76
N PHE A 36 -5.29 -10.17 10.07
CA PHE A 36 -6.49 -9.35 10.02
C PHE A 36 -6.46 -8.23 11.05
N LEU A 37 -6.13 -8.53 12.31
CA LEU A 37 -6.05 -7.54 13.39
C LEU A 37 -4.94 -6.53 13.12
N GLY A 38 -3.73 -7.01 12.82
CA GLY A 38 -2.60 -6.13 12.51
C GLY A 38 -2.87 -5.25 11.29
N GLY A 39 -3.38 -5.84 10.21
CA GLY A 39 -3.72 -5.10 8.99
C GLY A 39 -4.82 -4.05 9.20
N SER A 40 -5.84 -4.37 9.99
CA SER A 40 -6.92 -3.45 10.34
C SER A 40 -6.39 -2.27 11.16
N LEU A 41 -5.60 -2.52 12.21
CA LEU A 41 -5.01 -1.45 13.03
C LEU A 41 -4.12 -0.51 12.21
N MET A 42 -3.28 -1.07 11.34
CA MET A 42 -2.41 -0.28 10.45
C MET A 42 -3.21 0.60 9.49
N ARG A 43 -4.27 0.07 8.86
CA ARG A 43 -5.13 0.87 7.95
C ARG A 43 -5.96 1.90 8.71
N SER A 44 -6.48 1.58 9.89
CA SER A 44 -7.25 2.52 10.71
C SER A 44 -6.39 3.72 11.13
N ALA A 45 -5.15 3.48 11.58
CA ALA A 45 -4.22 4.55 11.88
C ALA A 45 -3.90 5.40 10.63
N GLN A 46 -3.69 4.74 9.49
CA GLN A 46 -3.42 5.41 8.21
C GLN A 46 -4.55 6.39 7.82
N PHE A 47 -5.78 5.91 7.75
CA PHE A 47 -6.94 6.73 7.34
C PHE A 47 -7.33 7.75 8.41
N GLY A 48 -7.28 7.38 9.69
CA GLY A 48 -7.64 8.26 10.80
C GLY A 48 -6.69 9.45 10.92
N VAL A 49 -5.38 9.23 10.88
CA VAL A 49 -4.39 10.32 10.95
C VAL A 49 -4.44 11.20 9.71
N SER A 50 -4.61 10.61 8.52
CA SER A 50 -4.74 11.37 7.28
C SER A 50 -6.00 12.24 7.25
N GLY A 51 -7.15 11.69 7.66
CA GLY A 51 -8.41 12.44 7.75
C GLY A 51 -8.29 13.61 8.73
N LYS A 52 -7.75 13.36 9.93
CA LYS A 52 -7.54 14.43 10.92
C LYS A 52 -6.55 15.49 10.43
N ALA A 53 -5.49 15.09 9.72
CA ALA A 53 -4.54 16.03 9.14
C ALA A 53 -5.22 16.93 8.09
N ARG A 54 -6.08 16.39 7.22
CA ARG A 54 -6.88 17.20 6.28
C ARG A 54 -7.80 18.17 6.99
N ASP A 55 -8.48 17.74 8.05
CA ASP A 55 -9.37 18.61 8.82
C ASP A 55 -8.62 19.79 9.44
N VAL A 56 -7.44 19.52 10.02
CA VAL A 56 -6.58 20.58 10.61
C VAL A 56 -6.10 21.56 9.53
N LEU A 57 -5.64 21.06 8.39
CA LEU A 57 -5.20 21.91 7.28
C LEU A 57 -6.33 22.80 6.74
N ARG A 58 -7.56 22.26 6.62
CA ARG A 58 -8.75 23.01 6.24
C ARG A 58 -9.12 24.08 7.28
N GLN A 59 -9.04 23.76 8.57
CA GLN A 59 -9.31 24.71 9.66
C GLN A 59 -8.33 25.87 9.71
N TRP A 60 -7.09 25.65 9.27
CA TRP A 60 -6.08 26.71 9.16
C TRP A 60 -6.33 27.69 8.02
N GLY A 61 -7.33 27.44 7.16
CA GLY A 61 -7.72 28.35 6.08
C GLY A 61 -6.60 28.61 5.08
N LEU A 62 -5.67 27.66 4.93
CA LEU A 62 -4.56 27.80 4.01
C LEU A 62 -5.10 27.86 2.57
N PRO A 63 -4.52 28.70 1.69
CA PRO A 63 -4.98 28.83 0.32
C PRO A 63 -4.85 27.49 -0.42
N ASP A 64 -5.87 27.18 -1.23
CA ASP A 64 -5.84 26.05 -2.14
C ASP A 64 -4.86 26.34 -3.28
N TYR A 65 -3.62 25.91 -3.09
CA TYR A 65 -2.56 26.03 -4.08
C TYR A 65 -2.27 24.66 -4.69
N ARG A 66 -2.35 24.58 -6.01
CA ARG A 66 -1.97 23.38 -6.77
C ARG A 66 -0.67 23.64 -7.51
N LEU A 67 0.37 22.90 -7.13
CA LEU A 67 1.64 22.95 -7.84
C LEU A 67 1.44 22.35 -9.25
N PHE A 68 1.82 23.12 -10.28
CA PHE A 68 1.58 22.82 -11.69
C PHE A 68 0.10 22.56 -12.05
N GLY A 69 -0.85 23.02 -11.24
CA GLY A 69 -2.29 22.74 -11.42
C GLY A 69 -2.70 21.29 -11.11
N LEU A 70 -1.75 20.41 -10.78
CA LEU A 70 -1.96 18.97 -10.64
C LEU A 70 -1.79 18.48 -9.20
N PHE A 71 -0.81 19.01 -8.46
CA PHE A 71 -0.45 18.50 -7.14
C PHE A 71 -0.93 19.43 -6.03
N ASP A 72 -1.91 18.97 -5.28
CA ASP A 72 -2.36 19.64 -4.06
C ASP A 72 -1.43 19.32 -2.88
N TYR A 73 -0.79 20.34 -2.31
CA TYR A 73 0.13 20.15 -1.19
C TYR A 73 -0.58 19.68 0.07
N GLN A 74 -1.84 20.06 0.31
CA GLN A 74 -2.60 19.62 1.48
C GLN A 74 -2.86 18.11 1.41
N ILE A 75 -3.11 17.58 0.21
CA ILE A 75 -3.27 16.14 -0.04
C ILE A 75 -1.95 15.39 0.20
N VAL A 76 -0.83 15.96 -0.26
CA VAL A 76 0.50 15.38 0.00
C VAL A 76 0.80 15.36 1.50
N LEU A 77 0.58 16.47 2.22
CA LEU A 77 0.80 16.55 3.66
C LEU A 77 -0.10 15.58 4.44
N ALA A 78 -1.36 15.45 4.05
CA ALA A 78 -2.28 14.47 4.63
C ALA A 78 -1.85 13.02 4.36
N GLY A 79 -1.31 12.75 3.17
CA GLY A 79 -0.73 11.46 2.83
C GLY A 79 0.55 11.17 3.62
N ILE A 80 1.39 12.18 3.86
CA ILE A 80 2.57 12.05 4.71
C ILE A 80 2.15 11.70 6.14
N ALA A 81 1.22 12.48 6.72
CA ALA A 81 0.73 12.25 8.07
C ALA A 81 0.11 10.85 8.23
N GLY A 82 -0.72 10.42 7.27
CA GLY A 82 -1.29 9.06 7.29
C GLY A 82 -0.23 7.97 7.18
N GLY A 83 0.80 8.16 6.37
CA GLY A 83 1.91 7.21 6.23
C GLY A 83 2.75 7.09 7.50
N ILE A 84 2.97 8.21 8.20
CA ILE A 84 3.59 8.22 9.54
C ILE A 84 2.68 7.48 10.54
N GLY A 85 1.39 7.80 10.57
CA GLY A 85 0.42 7.14 11.46
C GLY A 85 0.40 5.62 11.30
N ARG A 86 0.41 5.14 10.05
CA ARG A 86 0.59 3.72 9.74
C ARG A 86 1.92 3.19 10.25
N GLY A 87 3.03 3.86 9.91
CA GLY A 87 4.37 3.36 10.20
C GLY A 87 4.66 3.24 11.69
N LEU A 88 4.07 4.09 12.54
CA LEU A 88 4.20 3.96 13.99
C LEU A 88 3.53 2.68 14.54
N VAL A 89 2.41 2.26 13.95
CA VAL A 89 1.73 1.00 14.31
C VAL A 89 2.44 -0.21 13.69
N GLU A 90 3.00 -0.04 12.50
CA GLU A 90 3.67 -1.12 11.75
C GLU A 90 5.08 -1.42 12.24
N ALA A 91 5.84 -0.41 12.67
CA ALA A 91 7.23 -0.54 13.12
C ALA A 91 7.48 -1.66 14.14
N PRO A 92 6.78 -1.75 15.29
CA PRO A 92 7.00 -2.83 16.24
C PRO A 92 6.63 -4.19 15.64
N THR A 93 5.56 -4.24 14.85
CA THR A 93 5.10 -5.47 14.21
C THR A 93 6.13 -6.01 13.21
N ASP A 94 6.72 -5.14 12.41
CA ASP A 94 7.76 -5.50 11.44
C ASP A 94 9.08 -5.91 12.11
N PHE A 95 9.44 -5.26 13.22
CA PHE A 95 10.58 -5.67 14.04
C PHE A 95 10.41 -7.11 14.56
N PHE A 96 9.26 -7.44 15.16
CA PHE A 96 9.03 -8.79 15.67
C PHE A 96 8.98 -9.84 14.55
N LYS A 97 8.38 -9.52 13.41
CA LYS A 97 8.34 -10.41 12.23
C LYS A 97 9.74 -10.71 11.71
N THR A 98 10.56 -9.68 11.49
CA THR A 98 11.91 -9.84 10.95
C THR A 98 12.82 -10.61 11.91
N ARG A 99 12.77 -10.32 13.22
CA ARG A 99 13.53 -11.05 14.25
C ARG A 99 13.14 -12.53 14.32
N ARG A 100 11.83 -12.82 14.22
CA ARG A 100 11.34 -14.20 14.18
C ARG A 100 11.80 -14.95 12.93
N GLN A 101 11.91 -14.29 11.77
CA GLN A 101 12.40 -14.90 10.53
C GLN A 101 13.90 -15.23 10.56
N VAL A 102 14.70 -14.47 11.32
CA VAL A 102 16.14 -14.68 11.45
C VAL A 102 16.54 -15.49 12.70
N GLU A 103 15.57 -16.03 13.43
CA GLU A 103 15.75 -16.83 14.66
C GLU A 103 16.67 -16.19 15.72
N LYS A 104 16.73 -14.85 15.78
CA LYS A 104 17.56 -14.13 16.77
C LYS A 104 16.75 -13.75 18.00
N ARG A 105 17.38 -13.79 19.18
CA ARG A 105 16.82 -13.17 20.40
C ARG A 105 16.56 -11.68 20.17
N TRP A 106 15.46 -11.19 20.74
CA TRP A 106 15.05 -9.80 20.67
C TRP A 106 15.28 -9.13 22.02
N GLU A 107 15.55 -7.83 21.98
CA GLU A 107 15.66 -6.98 23.16
C GLU A 107 14.82 -5.73 22.94
N LEU A 108 14.16 -5.24 23.99
CA LEU A 108 13.24 -4.10 23.90
C LEU A 108 13.91 -2.81 23.39
N ARG A 109 15.20 -2.62 23.70
CA ARG A 109 15.98 -1.45 23.26
C ARG A 109 16.11 -1.32 21.74
N HIS A 110 15.96 -2.42 21.01
CA HIS A 110 16.12 -2.48 19.56
C HIS A 110 14.79 -2.45 18.80
N VAL A 111 13.65 -2.37 19.48
CA VAL A 111 12.31 -2.44 18.86
C VAL A 111 12.09 -1.34 17.83
N LEU A 112 12.75 -0.19 18.01
CA LEU A 112 12.66 0.94 17.08
C LEU A 112 13.71 0.90 15.94
N ASP A 113 14.61 -0.08 15.92
CA ASP A 113 15.61 -0.19 14.86
C ASP A 113 14.93 -0.43 13.50
N GLY A 114 15.25 0.42 12.53
CA GLY A 114 14.64 0.37 11.19
C GLY A 114 13.28 1.08 11.06
N THR A 115 12.73 1.63 12.15
CA THR A 115 11.47 2.39 12.14
C THR A 115 11.50 3.55 11.15
N GLY A 116 12.62 4.27 11.04
CA GLY A 116 12.77 5.37 10.08
C GLY A 116 12.60 4.91 8.63
N VAL A 117 13.10 3.72 8.28
CA VAL A 117 12.96 3.15 6.92
C VAL A 117 11.51 2.75 6.66
N THR A 118 10.83 2.13 7.63
CA THR A 118 9.42 1.77 7.53
C THR A 118 8.54 3.01 7.41
N LEU A 119 8.78 4.04 8.23
CA LEU A 119 8.08 5.32 8.18
C LEU A 119 8.27 6.01 6.83
N ALA A 120 9.51 6.13 6.35
CA ALA A 120 9.80 6.75 5.06
C ALA A 120 9.09 6.02 3.91
N ARG A 121 9.16 4.69 3.89
CA ARG A 121 8.46 3.87 2.89
C ARG A 121 6.94 4.10 2.91
N ASN A 122 6.33 4.01 4.08
CA ASN A 122 4.88 4.15 4.23
C ASN A 122 4.39 5.56 3.91
N THR A 123 5.19 6.57 4.26
CA THR A 123 4.99 7.97 3.91
C THR A 123 4.95 8.17 2.41
N VAL A 124 5.98 7.72 1.68
CA VAL A 124 6.04 7.85 0.22
C VAL A 124 4.91 7.09 -0.45
N LEU A 125 4.67 5.85 -0.03
CA LEU A 125 3.64 5.00 -0.63
C LEU A 125 2.23 5.60 -0.45
N TYR A 126 1.90 6.08 0.75
CA TYR A 126 0.57 6.61 1.02
C TYR A 126 0.38 8.04 0.47
N ALA A 127 1.42 8.87 0.49
CA ALA A 127 1.38 10.17 -0.20
C ALA A 127 1.16 9.99 -1.71
N ALA A 128 1.89 9.07 -2.35
CA ALA A 128 1.68 8.73 -3.76
C ALA A 128 0.23 8.24 -4.01
N PHE A 129 -0.30 7.37 -3.15
CA PHE A 129 -1.68 6.91 -3.25
C PHE A 129 -2.69 8.07 -3.19
N MET A 130 -2.55 9.00 -2.25
CA MET A 130 -3.44 10.15 -2.12
C MET A 130 -3.37 11.08 -3.33
N VAL A 131 -2.16 11.32 -3.86
CA VAL A 131 -1.96 12.07 -5.11
C VAL A 131 -2.64 11.38 -6.29
N TYR A 132 -2.49 10.06 -6.45
CA TYR A 132 -3.17 9.35 -7.55
C TYR A 132 -4.69 9.32 -7.40
N VAL A 133 -5.21 9.30 -6.16
CA VAL A 133 -6.65 9.45 -5.93
C VAL A 133 -7.11 10.84 -6.38
N ASP A 134 -6.39 11.89 -6.04
CA ASP A 134 -6.75 13.25 -6.47
C ASP A 134 -6.65 13.44 -7.99
N LEU A 135 -5.55 13.01 -8.61
CA LEU A 135 -5.40 13.02 -10.07
C LEU A 135 -6.50 12.22 -10.77
N SER A 136 -6.95 11.11 -10.18
CA SER A 136 -8.07 10.35 -10.74
C SER A 136 -9.39 11.13 -10.72
N LYS A 137 -9.65 11.93 -9.67
CA LYS A 137 -10.81 12.83 -9.60
C LYS A 137 -10.72 13.92 -10.66
N GLN A 138 -9.54 14.52 -10.82
CA GLN A 138 -9.30 15.52 -11.87
C GLN A 138 -9.52 14.94 -13.28
N ALA A 139 -9.03 13.72 -13.53
CA ALA A 139 -9.23 13.03 -14.80
C ALA A 139 -10.70 12.66 -15.06
N CYS A 140 -11.45 12.27 -14.02
CA CYS A 140 -12.90 12.04 -14.13
C CYS A 140 -13.64 13.34 -14.45
N ALA A 141 -13.31 14.45 -13.77
CA ALA A 141 -13.91 15.76 -14.02
C ALA A 141 -13.60 16.30 -15.43
N ALA A 142 -12.44 15.94 -16.00
CA ALA A 142 -12.07 16.26 -17.37
C ALA A 142 -12.68 15.32 -18.43
N HIS A 143 -13.55 14.38 -18.04
CA HIS A 143 -14.17 13.38 -18.92
C HIS A 143 -13.17 12.50 -19.72
N ILE A 144 -11.95 12.32 -19.18
CA ILE A 144 -10.92 11.46 -19.79
C ILE A 144 -11.20 9.99 -19.49
N VAL A 145 -11.83 9.70 -18.35
CA VAL A 145 -12.07 8.35 -17.86
C VAL A 145 -13.36 7.78 -18.46
N PRO A 146 -13.35 6.54 -18.98
CA PRO A 146 -14.57 5.89 -19.49
C PRO A 146 -15.63 5.73 -18.41
N SER A 147 -16.90 5.93 -18.77
CA SER A 147 -18.04 5.90 -17.85
C SER A 147 -18.23 4.58 -17.08
N ILE A 148 -17.64 3.48 -17.59
CA ILE A 148 -17.66 2.17 -16.92
C ILE A 148 -16.82 2.15 -15.63
N LEU A 149 -15.82 3.02 -15.51
CA LEU A 149 -14.92 3.10 -14.35
C LEU A 149 -15.30 4.21 -13.38
N THR A 150 -16.21 5.10 -13.77
CA THR A 150 -16.67 6.22 -12.95
C THR A 150 -17.92 5.86 -12.15
N THR A 151 -18.12 6.55 -11.03
CA THR A 151 -19.37 6.50 -10.28
C THR A 151 -20.51 7.15 -11.10
N PRO A 152 -21.80 6.90 -10.75
CA PRO A 152 -22.95 7.42 -11.52
C PRO A 152 -22.99 8.95 -11.65
N ASP A 153 -22.38 9.66 -10.70
CA ASP A 153 -22.17 11.10 -10.68
C ASP A 153 -21.02 11.58 -11.56
N GLY A 154 -20.20 10.68 -12.11
CA GLY A 154 -19.10 10.98 -13.02
C GLY A 154 -17.88 11.67 -12.38
N MET A 155 -17.95 12.04 -11.09
CA MET A 155 -16.92 12.84 -10.42
C MET A 155 -15.78 12.02 -9.80
N SER A 156 -15.90 10.70 -9.73
CA SER A 156 -14.91 9.84 -9.08
C SER A 156 -14.86 8.45 -9.70
N LEU A 157 -13.75 7.74 -9.51
CA LEU A 157 -13.67 6.32 -9.84
C LEU A 157 -14.58 5.49 -8.92
N THR A 158 -15.14 4.40 -9.46
CA THR A 158 -15.82 3.39 -8.63
C THR A 158 -14.90 2.93 -7.50
N PRO A 159 -15.43 2.54 -6.32
CA PRO A 159 -14.60 2.15 -5.18
C PRO A 159 -13.57 1.07 -5.54
N PHE A 160 -13.98 0.07 -6.32
CA PHE A 160 -13.06 -0.96 -6.79
C PHE A 160 -11.96 -0.40 -7.70
N ALA A 161 -12.32 0.39 -8.71
CA ALA A 161 -11.35 0.98 -9.64
C ALA A 161 -10.37 1.93 -8.93
N LYS A 162 -10.87 2.75 -7.99
CA LYS A 162 -10.07 3.60 -7.11
C LYS A 162 -9.04 2.78 -6.32
N GLY A 163 -9.50 1.71 -5.66
CA GLY A 163 -8.64 0.82 -4.89
C GLY A 163 -7.62 0.06 -5.75
N ALA A 164 -8.01 -0.38 -6.95
CA ALA A 164 -7.14 -1.14 -7.84
C ALA A 164 -6.11 -0.26 -8.56
N ILE A 165 -6.56 0.81 -9.21
CA ILE A 165 -5.73 1.67 -10.06
C ILE A 165 -4.79 2.52 -9.21
N CYS A 166 -5.32 3.29 -8.26
CA CYS A 166 -4.49 4.22 -7.47
C CYS A 166 -3.48 3.48 -6.58
N ALA A 167 -3.84 2.32 -6.01
CA ALA A 167 -2.90 1.54 -5.21
C ALA A 167 -1.79 0.90 -6.05
N ASN A 168 -2.10 0.43 -7.26
CA ASN A 168 -1.10 -0.09 -8.17
C ASN A 168 -0.15 1.00 -8.66
N LEU A 169 -0.67 2.17 -9.01
CA LEU A 169 0.17 3.32 -9.40
C LEU A 169 1.11 3.73 -8.27
N ALA A 170 0.60 3.87 -7.05
CA ALA A 170 1.42 4.18 -5.87
C ALA A 170 2.51 3.13 -5.61
N TRP A 171 2.17 1.86 -5.76
CA TRP A 171 3.13 0.77 -5.61
C TRP A 171 4.20 0.79 -6.70
N LEU A 172 3.81 1.04 -7.96
CA LEU A 172 4.75 1.18 -9.08
C LEU A 172 5.71 2.36 -8.90
N THR A 173 5.32 3.42 -8.20
CA THR A 173 6.22 4.54 -7.86
C THR A 173 7.37 4.09 -6.95
N VAL A 174 7.10 3.19 -6.00
CA VAL A 174 8.09 2.69 -5.02
C VAL A 174 8.80 1.42 -5.52
N TRP A 175 8.23 0.74 -6.52
CA TRP A 175 8.70 -0.53 -7.05
C TRP A 175 10.19 -0.56 -7.42
N PRO A 176 10.78 0.43 -8.11
CA PRO A 176 12.20 0.40 -8.44
C PRO A 176 13.11 0.31 -7.20
N ALA A 177 12.74 1.00 -6.13
CA ALA A 177 13.45 0.94 -4.86
C ALA A 177 13.27 -0.42 -4.16
N ASP A 178 12.06 -0.99 -4.22
CA ASP A 178 11.78 -2.32 -3.65
C ASP A 178 12.57 -3.43 -4.37
N VAL A 179 12.75 -3.35 -5.70
CA VAL A 179 13.59 -4.32 -6.46
C VAL A 179 15.05 -4.26 -6.01
N VAL A 180 15.62 -3.05 -5.95
CA VAL A 180 17.01 -2.83 -5.50
C VAL A 180 17.19 -3.33 -4.07
N LYS A 181 16.27 -2.98 -3.16
CA LYS A 181 16.28 -3.44 -1.78
C LYS A 181 16.27 -4.96 -1.67
N THR A 182 15.41 -5.64 -2.44
CA THR A 182 15.28 -7.11 -2.39
C THR A 182 16.53 -7.82 -2.92
N GLN A 183 17.16 -7.29 -3.97
CA GLN A 183 18.44 -7.82 -4.45
C GLN A 183 19.55 -7.65 -3.40
N ARG A 184 19.59 -6.49 -2.73
CA ARG A 184 20.55 -6.27 -1.66
C ARG A 184 20.34 -7.19 -0.46
N GLN A 185 19.09 -7.42 -0.06
CA GLN A 185 18.75 -8.29 1.06
C GLN A 185 18.93 -9.78 0.77
N SER A 186 18.76 -10.21 -0.48
CA SER A 186 18.93 -11.61 -0.88
C SER A 186 20.40 -12.03 -1.04
N GLY A 187 21.35 -11.09 -0.99
CA GLY A 187 22.77 -11.37 -1.22
C GLY A 187 23.13 -11.73 -2.67
N ASN A 188 22.16 -11.69 -3.59
CA ASN A 188 22.34 -12.00 -5.01
C ASN A 188 22.90 -10.79 -5.81
N TYR A 189 23.90 -10.11 -5.26
CA TYR A 189 24.57 -8.99 -5.93
C TYR A 189 25.99 -8.81 -5.38
N ASP A 190 26.87 -8.20 -6.18
CA ASP A 190 28.21 -7.82 -5.72
C ASP A 190 28.13 -6.62 -4.76
N ILE A 191 28.58 -6.82 -3.52
CA ILE A 191 28.48 -5.86 -2.42
C ILE A 191 29.08 -4.48 -2.73
N ASN A 192 30.03 -4.42 -3.68
CA ASN A 192 30.73 -3.21 -4.10
C ASN A 192 29.94 -2.36 -5.10
N VAL A 193 28.81 -2.87 -5.62
CA VAL A 193 27.98 -2.14 -6.59
C VAL A 193 27.06 -1.15 -5.87
N SER A 194 27.12 0.13 -6.29
CA SER A 194 26.21 1.17 -5.80
C SER A 194 24.75 0.87 -6.17
N SER A 195 23.81 1.23 -5.29
CA SER A 195 22.36 1.04 -5.50
C SER A 195 21.85 1.66 -6.80
N TRP A 196 22.44 2.78 -7.23
CA TRP A 196 22.07 3.45 -8.48
C TRP A 196 22.50 2.67 -9.72
N LYS A 197 23.72 2.10 -9.70
CA LYS A 197 24.22 1.26 -10.78
C LYS A 197 23.39 -0.02 -10.90
N LEU A 198 23.05 -0.63 -9.77
CA LEU A 198 22.18 -1.80 -9.71
C LEU A 198 20.78 -1.51 -10.26
N LEU A 199 20.22 -0.34 -9.97
CA LEU A 199 18.95 0.11 -10.54
C LEU A 199 19.02 0.18 -12.08
N MET A 200 20.03 0.87 -12.61
CA MET A 200 20.22 1.04 -14.05
C MET A 200 20.41 -0.30 -14.77
N GLU A 201 21.15 -1.23 -14.17
CA GLU A 201 21.30 -2.59 -14.71
C GLU A 201 19.97 -3.36 -14.72
N ASN A 202 19.13 -3.21 -13.70
CA ASN A 202 17.81 -3.84 -13.63
C ASN A 202 16.82 -3.27 -14.65
N VAL A 203 16.90 -1.96 -14.92
CA VAL A 203 16.11 -1.31 -15.98
C VAL A 203 16.55 -1.83 -17.35
N LYS A 204 17.86 -1.82 -17.64
CA LYS A 204 18.42 -2.29 -18.92
C LYS A 204 18.16 -3.77 -19.19
N SER A 205 18.24 -4.62 -18.16
CA SER A 205 18.03 -6.06 -18.28
C SER A 205 16.57 -6.50 -18.26
N GLY A 206 15.63 -5.57 -18.06
CA GLY A 206 14.20 -5.89 -17.94
C GLY A 206 13.84 -6.68 -16.67
N ARG A 207 14.80 -6.97 -15.79
CA ARG A 207 14.59 -7.71 -14.53
C ARG A 207 13.61 -7.00 -13.60
N MET A 208 13.50 -5.67 -13.71
CA MET A 208 12.53 -4.87 -12.97
C MET A 208 11.08 -5.29 -13.26
N PHE A 209 10.77 -5.87 -14.41
CA PHE A 209 9.40 -6.26 -14.76
C PHE A 209 9.02 -7.68 -14.34
N ARG A 210 9.99 -8.49 -13.88
CA ARG A 210 9.75 -9.86 -13.44
C ARG A 210 8.93 -9.86 -12.14
N GLY A 211 7.72 -10.40 -12.22
CA GLY A 211 6.81 -10.50 -11.07
C GLY A 211 5.88 -9.30 -10.86
N VAL A 212 5.95 -8.27 -11.71
CA VAL A 212 5.04 -7.12 -11.65
C VAL A 212 3.59 -7.58 -11.85
N VAL A 213 3.31 -8.34 -12.91
CA VAL A 213 1.95 -8.79 -13.24
C VAL A 213 1.25 -9.54 -12.09
N PRO A 214 1.82 -10.64 -11.53
CA PRO A 214 1.17 -11.32 -10.42
C PRO A 214 1.05 -10.43 -9.17
N GLY A 215 1.99 -9.49 -8.97
CA GLY A 215 1.92 -8.48 -7.92
C GLY A 215 0.73 -7.53 -8.08
N LEU A 216 0.54 -7.00 -9.30
CA LEU A 216 -0.56 -6.10 -9.65
C LEU A 216 -1.91 -6.79 -9.56
N VAL A 217 -2.04 -8.04 -10.02
CA VAL A 217 -3.30 -8.80 -9.93
C VAL A 217 -3.71 -8.98 -8.46
N ARG A 218 -2.78 -9.45 -7.62
CA ARG A 218 -3.02 -9.62 -6.18
C ARG A 218 -3.39 -8.29 -5.52
N SER A 219 -2.67 -7.21 -5.84
CA SER A 219 -2.91 -5.87 -5.31
C SER A 219 -4.29 -5.34 -5.72
N SER A 220 -4.68 -5.54 -6.98
CA SER A 220 -5.97 -5.09 -7.51
C SER A 220 -7.13 -5.74 -6.78
N ILE A 221 -7.09 -7.06 -6.61
CA ILE A 221 -8.13 -7.80 -5.89
C ILE A 221 -8.17 -7.34 -4.42
N ALA A 222 -7.01 -7.32 -3.73
CA ALA A 222 -6.97 -6.98 -2.32
C ALA A 222 -7.42 -5.54 -2.03
N ASN A 223 -6.87 -4.56 -2.76
CA ASN A 223 -7.13 -3.14 -2.51
C ASN A 223 -8.47 -2.69 -3.12
N GLY A 224 -8.85 -3.20 -4.29
CA GLY A 224 -10.16 -2.95 -4.88
C GLY A 224 -11.29 -3.44 -3.99
N SER A 225 -11.25 -4.71 -3.55
CA SER A 225 -12.25 -5.25 -2.62
C SER A 225 -12.26 -4.52 -1.27
N SER A 226 -11.08 -4.15 -0.74
CA SER A 226 -11.00 -3.37 0.50
C SER A 226 -11.71 -2.01 0.38
N MET A 227 -11.55 -1.34 -0.77
CA MET A 227 -12.16 -0.03 -0.99
C MET A 227 -13.68 -0.12 -1.19
N VAL A 228 -14.19 -1.18 -1.83
CA VAL A 228 -15.64 -1.45 -1.89
C VAL A 228 -16.24 -1.62 -0.50
N VAL A 229 -15.60 -2.44 0.34
CA VAL A 229 -16.05 -2.66 1.72
C VAL A 229 -15.95 -1.37 2.54
N TYR A 230 -14.85 -0.62 2.41
CA TYR A 230 -14.69 0.67 3.06
C TYR A 230 -15.85 1.62 2.72
N GLU A 231 -16.14 1.80 1.43
CA GLU A 231 -17.21 2.68 0.96
C GLU A 231 -18.58 2.24 1.49
N TRP A 232 -18.85 0.93 1.47
CA TRP A 232 -20.10 0.35 1.96
C TRP A 232 -20.28 0.56 3.47
N VAL A 233 -19.24 0.27 4.27
CA VAL A 233 -19.25 0.49 5.73
C VAL A 233 -19.41 1.97 6.04
N HIS A 234 -18.61 2.82 5.40
CA HIS A 234 -18.63 4.26 5.63
C HIS A 234 -20.00 4.86 5.31
N THR A 235 -20.60 4.48 4.18
CA THR A 235 -21.95 4.92 3.78
C THR A 235 -23.03 4.41 4.73
N SER A 236 -22.91 3.19 5.23
CA SER A 236 -23.89 2.60 6.16
C SER A 236 -23.83 3.26 7.54
N LEU A 237 -22.62 3.53 8.05
CA LEU A 237 -22.42 4.24 9.32
C LEU A 237 -22.90 5.69 9.22
N THR A 238 -22.57 6.38 8.12
CA THR A 238 -23.03 7.74 7.81
C THR A 238 -24.55 7.83 7.88
N LYS A 239 -25.27 6.93 7.20
CA LYS A 239 -26.75 6.91 7.20
C LYS A 239 -27.33 6.65 8.59
N ARG A 240 -26.70 5.76 9.37
CA ARG A 240 -27.21 5.34 10.68
C ARG A 240 -26.91 6.35 11.80
N TRP A 241 -25.81 7.09 11.70
CA TRP A 241 -25.33 8.00 12.75
C TRP A 241 -25.35 9.47 12.33
N GLY A 242 -25.83 9.81 11.13
CA GLY A 242 -25.94 11.19 10.64
C GLY A 242 -24.59 11.89 10.46
N LEU A 243 -23.51 11.14 10.22
CA LEU A 243 -22.17 11.70 10.07
C LEU A 243 -22.02 12.35 8.67
N GLU A 244 -21.49 13.56 8.58
CA GLU A 244 -21.20 14.19 7.28
C GLU A 244 -20.11 13.44 6.51
N ARG A 245 -20.33 13.27 5.20
CA ARG A 245 -19.39 12.62 4.28
C ARG A 245 -18.29 13.59 3.83
N LYS A 246 -17.23 13.72 4.63
CA LYS A 246 -16.15 14.71 4.42
C LYS A 246 -15.01 14.27 3.49
N ASP A 247 -15.04 13.03 3.01
CA ASP A 247 -14.05 12.41 2.12
C ASP A 247 -14.32 12.61 0.62
N MET A 248 -15.54 13.06 0.28
CA MET A 248 -15.99 13.32 -1.10
C MET A 248 -16.00 14.79 -1.51
N THR A 249 -15.80 15.72 -0.57
CA THR A 249 -15.45 17.12 -0.84
C THR A 249 -13.94 17.32 -0.76
#